data_AF-A0A961K0P5-F1
#
_entry.id   AF-A0A961K0P5-F1
#
_cell.length_a   1.000
_cell.length_b   1.000
_cell.length_c   1.000
_cell.angle_alpha   90.00
_cell.angle_beta   90.00
_cell.angle_gamma   90.00
#
_symmetry.space_group_name_H-M   'P 1'
#
loop_
_entity.id
_entity.type
_entity.pdbx_description
1 polymer ?
#
loop_
_entity_poly.entity_id
_entity_poly.type
_entity_poly.pdbx_seq_one_letter_code
_entity_poly.pdbx_strand_id
1 'polypeptide(L)'
;MTDLNTLTKPALNDMLAKPLTASALKKIAKADLVAMIEAQPPKLTAMEKRVLVAYLDAGIDANGAETLDAMLADNMTWGDVPEIAQRTGLTQKQVQGVVASLSKKTLLVITEEGVNGEGPVQQVLADDGIRVAFDLMAEGIEAKAAPKARKPRELPDRVMLEPGKPEDMKATKAGSKRHLMAEALAKGATIEELMATLGWNKDTVSSALRTDMGALGLGVERKAGKYYLLMPKGVKRIPAHDADTTRADALVAACK
;
A
#
# COMPACT_ATOMS: atom_id res chain seq x y z
N MET A 1 -42.35 30.27 13.50
CA MET A 1 -41.25 29.37 13.08
C MET A 1 -40.12 30.29 12.66
N THR A 2 -38.89 30.02 13.07
CA THR A 2 -37.73 30.82 12.67
C THR A 2 -37.62 30.79 11.15
N ASP A 3 -37.56 31.95 10.50
CA ASP A 3 -37.41 32.02 9.04
C ASP A 3 -36.00 31.54 8.68
N LEU A 4 -35.92 30.34 8.09
CA LEU A 4 -34.67 29.67 7.79
C LEU A 4 -33.86 30.40 6.71
N ASN A 5 -34.52 31.25 5.91
CA ASN A 5 -33.88 32.09 4.89
C ASN A 5 -33.07 33.26 5.49
N THR A 6 -33.21 33.50 6.81
CA THR A 6 -32.46 34.53 7.54
C THR A 6 -31.24 33.99 8.27
N LEU A 7 -31.04 32.67 8.28
CA LEU A 7 -29.91 32.04 8.96
C LEU A 7 -28.66 32.00 8.08
N THR A 8 -27.50 32.14 8.71
CA THR A 8 -26.22 31.95 8.03
C THR A 8 -25.96 30.47 7.77
N LYS A 9 -25.18 30.15 6.73
CA LYS A 9 -24.79 28.77 6.37
C LYS A 9 -24.20 27.97 7.57
N PRO A 10 -23.35 28.55 8.44
CA PRO A 10 -22.89 27.86 9.65
C PRO A 10 -24.02 27.52 10.64
N ALA A 11 -24.99 28.42 10.86
CA ALA A 11 -26.11 28.19 11.76
C ALA A 11 -27.05 27.08 11.25
N LEU A 12 -27.23 26.98 9.92
CA LEU A 12 -27.96 25.88 9.28
C LEU A 12 -27.24 24.54 9.48
N ASN A 13 -25.92 24.51 9.30
CA ASN A 13 -25.10 23.29 9.48
C ASN A 13 -25.12 22.77 10.92
N ASP A 14 -25.06 23.67 11.91
CA ASP A 14 -25.15 23.30 13.34
C ASP A 14 -26.52 22.72 13.71
N MET A 15 -27.60 23.19 13.08
CA MET A 15 -28.93 22.62 13.26
C MET A 15 -29.05 21.23 12.62
N LEU A 16 -28.37 21.00 11.51
CA LEU A 16 -28.37 19.72 10.77
C LEU A 16 -27.52 18.64 11.44
N ALA A 17 -26.51 19.02 12.21
CA ALA A 17 -25.71 18.09 13.02
C ALA A 17 -26.53 17.45 14.17
N LYS A 18 -27.70 17.99 14.51
CA LYS A 18 -28.59 17.47 15.55
C LYS A 18 -29.74 16.67 14.90
N PRO A 19 -30.00 15.41 15.29
CA PRO A 19 -31.10 14.65 14.72
C PRO A 19 -32.45 15.32 15.02
N LEU A 20 -33.13 15.75 13.97
CA LEU A 20 -34.47 16.33 14.06
C LEU A 20 -35.49 15.23 14.41
N THR A 21 -36.35 15.50 15.39
CA THR A 21 -37.47 14.61 15.69
C THR A 21 -38.51 14.63 14.57
N ALA A 22 -39.26 13.55 14.39
CA ALA A 22 -40.31 13.46 13.37
C ALA A 22 -41.38 14.58 13.48
N SER A 23 -41.58 15.13 14.69
CA SER A 23 -42.50 16.27 14.92
C SER A 23 -41.90 17.60 14.45
N ALA A 24 -40.58 17.78 14.56
CA ALA A 24 -39.89 18.96 14.06
C ALA A 24 -39.85 18.98 12.52
N LEU A 25 -39.56 17.84 11.90
CA LEU A 25 -39.53 17.67 10.44
C LEU A 25 -40.88 17.98 9.78
N LYS A 26 -41.99 17.61 10.42
CA LYS A 26 -43.35 17.89 9.90
C LYS A 26 -43.75 19.37 9.96
N LYS A 27 -43.05 20.19 10.76
CA LYS A 27 -43.37 21.60 10.93
C LYS A 27 -42.60 22.49 9.95
N ILE A 28 -41.40 22.09 9.53
CA ILE A 28 -40.56 22.88 8.61
C ILE A 28 -41.18 22.91 7.21
N ALA A 29 -41.14 24.08 6.54
CA ALA A 29 -41.63 24.19 5.18
C ALA A 29 -40.76 23.39 4.21
N LYS A 30 -41.37 22.84 3.14
CA LYS A 30 -40.65 22.04 2.14
C LYS A 30 -39.48 22.81 1.51
N ALA A 31 -39.65 24.10 1.23
CA ALA A 31 -38.59 24.95 0.67
C ALA A 31 -37.38 25.02 1.60
N ASP A 32 -37.62 25.19 2.90
CA ASP A 32 -36.54 25.26 3.87
C ASP A 32 -35.88 23.88 4.09
N LEU A 33 -36.64 22.78 4.03
CA LEU A 33 -36.05 21.43 4.06
C LEU A 33 -35.16 21.17 2.84
N VAL A 34 -35.54 21.66 1.66
CA VAL A 34 -34.73 21.59 0.46
C VAL A 34 -33.47 22.43 0.62
N ALA A 35 -33.58 23.68 1.09
CA ALA A 35 -32.43 24.54 1.37
C ALA A 35 -31.48 23.92 2.41
N MET A 36 -32.02 23.25 3.43
CA MET A 36 -31.24 22.53 4.44
C MET A 36 -30.49 21.33 3.84
N ILE A 37 -31.11 20.58 2.92
CA ILE A 37 -30.44 19.45 2.24
C ILE A 37 -29.38 19.96 1.26
N GLU A 38 -29.67 21.04 0.52
CA GLU A 38 -28.74 21.68 -0.40
C GLU A 38 -27.55 22.33 0.31
N ALA A 39 -27.73 22.77 1.56
CA ALA A 39 -26.66 23.31 2.39
C ALA A 39 -25.72 22.23 2.96
N GLN A 40 -26.10 20.95 2.95
CA GLN A 40 -25.23 19.89 3.46
C GLN A 40 -23.99 19.72 2.59
N PRO A 41 -22.80 19.60 3.19
CA PRO A 41 -21.61 19.27 2.44
C PRO A 41 -21.81 17.91 1.74
N PRO A 42 -21.31 17.75 0.49
CA PRO A 42 -21.48 16.52 -0.26
C PRO A 42 -20.90 15.35 0.52
N LYS A 43 -21.58 14.20 0.51
CA LYS A 43 -21.07 13.00 1.16
C LYS A 43 -19.83 12.49 0.41
N LEU A 44 -18.67 12.57 1.06
CA LEU A 44 -17.39 12.12 0.50
C LEU A 44 -16.96 10.76 1.05
N THR A 45 -16.47 9.92 0.15
CA THR A 45 -15.75 8.69 0.51
C THR A 45 -14.35 9.03 1.03
N ALA A 46 -13.73 8.08 1.76
CA ALA A 46 -12.36 8.27 2.25
C ALA A 46 -11.35 8.55 1.12
N MET A 47 -11.58 8.00 -0.08
CA MET A 47 -10.70 8.20 -1.23
C MET A 47 -10.87 9.59 -1.84
N GLU A 48 -12.12 10.08 -1.93
CA GLU A 48 -12.43 11.43 -2.38
C GLU A 48 -11.85 12.49 -1.43
N LYS A 49 -12.02 12.31 -0.12
CA LYS A 49 -11.42 13.20 0.89
C LYS A 49 -9.90 13.31 0.70
N ARG A 50 -9.23 12.17 0.53
CA ARG A 50 -7.78 12.09 0.35
C ARG A 50 -7.30 12.76 -0.93
N VAL A 51 -8.03 12.58 -2.03
CA VAL A 51 -7.69 13.20 -3.31
C VAL A 51 -7.90 14.72 -3.26
N LEU A 52 -8.97 15.21 -2.63
CA LEU A 52 -9.18 16.66 -2.43
C LEU A 52 -8.03 17.32 -1.66
N VAL A 53 -7.62 16.71 -0.54
CA VAL A 53 -6.46 17.21 0.23
C VAL A 53 -5.20 17.20 -0.63
N ALA A 54 -4.97 16.16 -1.45
CA ALA A 54 -3.81 16.10 -2.31
C ALA A 54 -3.75 17.20 -3.38
N TYR A 55 -4.91 17.62 -3.93
CA TYR A 55 -4.98 18.76 -4.85
C TYR A 55 -4.71 20.09 -4.14
N LEU A 56 -5.19 20.24 -2.90
CA LEU A 56 -4.91 21.43 -2.10
C LEU A 56 -3.43 21.51 -1.73
N ASP A 57 -2.83 20.41 -1.26
CA ASP A 57 -1.39 20.32 -0.96
C ASP A 57 -0.54 20.66 -2.19
N ALA A 58 -0.91 20.14 -3.37
CA ALA A 58 -0.22 20.46 -4.62
C ALA A 58 -0.29 21.96 -4.96
N GLY A 59 -1.45 22.58 -4.74
CA GLY A 59 -1.61 24.03 -4.91
C GLY A 59 -0.74 24.83 -3.95
N ILE A 60 -0.77 24.49 -2.66
CA ILE A 60 0.06 25.14 -1.63
C ILE A 60 1.55 25.04 -1.98
N ASP A 61 2.03 23.86 -2.39
CA ASP A 61 3.42 23.66 -2.79
C ASP A 61 3.81 24.52 -4.01
N ALA A 62 2.87 24.75 -4.93
CA ALA A 62 3.11 25.48 -6.16
C ALA A 62 3.13 27.01 -5.99
N ASN A 63 2.32 27.57 -5.09
CA ASN A 63 2.14 29.03 -4.96
C ASN A 63 2.39 29.61 -3.56
N GLY A 64 2.52 28.78 -2.51
CA GLY A 64 2.70 29.22 -1.12
C GLY A 64 1.44 29.79 -0.45
N ALA A 65 0.25 29.59 -1.03
CA ALA A 65 -1.02 30.10 -0.49
C ALA A 65 -1.55 29.19 0.64
N GLU A 66 -0.96 29.28 1.83
CA GLU A 66 -1.28 28.42 2.98
C GLU A 66 -2.62 28.73 3.68
N THR A 67 -3.33 29.80 3.27
CA THR A 67 -4.62 30.19 3.86
C THR A 67 -5.76 30.01 2.88
N LEU A 68 -6.97 29.79 3.42
CA LEU A 68 -8.19 29.68 2.61
C LEU A 68 -8.39 30.92 1.73
N ASP A 69 -8.25 32.11 2.30
CA ASP A 69 -8.46 33.36 1.58
C ASP A 69 -7.41 33.57 0.47
N ALA A 70 -6.15 33.23 0.73
CA ALA A 70 -5.10 33.29 -0.30
C ALA A 70 -5.36 32.28 -1.42
N MET A 71 -5.80 31.07 -1.09
CA MET A 71 -6.06 30.03 -2.08
C MET A 71 -7.29 30.35 -2.93
N LEU A 72 -8.34 30.94 -2.35
CA LEU A 72 -9.52 31.40 -3.10
C LEU A 72 -9.20 32.59 -4.01
N ALA A 73 -8.24 33.44 -3.63
CA ALA A 73 -7.84 34.59 -4.44
C ALA A 73 -6.98 34.19 -5.66
N ASP A 74 -6.17 33.14 -5.53
CA ASP A 74 -5.17 32.74 -6.54
C ASP A 74 -5.62 31.52 -7.36
N ASN A 75 -6.47 30.65 -6.81
CA ASN A 75 -7.03 29.44 -7.42
C ASN A 75 -6.04 28.52 -8.18
N MET A 76 -4.77 28.53 -7.78
CA MET A 76 -3.69 27.74 -8.38
C MET A 76 -3.62 26.32 -7.80
N THR A 77 -4.74 25.60 -7.73
CA THR A 77 -4.81 24.20 -7.23
C THR A 77 -4.66 23.18 -8.37
N TRP A 78 -3.76 23.47 -9.30
CA TRP A 78 -3.56 22.65 -10.49
C TRP A 78 -2.87 21.35 -10.12
N GLY A 79 -3.45 20.24 -10.53
CA GLY A 79 -2.83 18.92 -10.36
C GLY A 79 -3.13 18.03 -11.55
N ASP A 80 -2.14 17.25 -11.95
CA ASP A 80 -2.35 16.16 -12.91
C ASP A 80 -2.55 14.82 -12.20
N VAL A 81 -3.20 13.88 -12.89
CA VAL A 81 -3.47 12.55 -12.35
C VAL A 81 -2.19 11.82 -11.87
N PRO A 82 -1.06 11.84 -12.60
CA PRO A 82 0.20 11.26 -12.15
C PRO A 82 0.70 11.80 -10.80
N GLU A 83 0.76 13.12 -10.63
CA GLU A 83 1.22 13.76 -9.40
C GLU A 83 0.32 13.40 -8.23
N ILE A 84 -0.99 13.51 -8.42
CA ILE A 84 -1.97 13.19 -7.37
C ILE A 84 -1.90 11.70 -7.01
N ALA A 85 -1.65 10.82 -7.97
CA ALA A 85 -1.42 9.40 -7.70
C ALA A 85 -0.18 9.17 -6.82
N GLN A 86 0.89 9.92 -7.05
CA GLN A 86 2.10 9.85 -6.23
C GLN A 86 1.86 10.36 -4.80
N ARG A 87 1.23 11.53 -4.64
CA ARG A 87 0.89 12.14 -3.35
C ARG A 87 -0.03 11.23 -2.53
N THR A 88 -1.01 10.63 -3.20
CA THR A 88 -1.99 9.73 -2.58
C THR A 88 -1.58 8.27 -2.56
N GLY A 89 -0.44 7.85 -3.14
CA GLY A 89 -0.10 6.43 -3.29
C GLY A 89 -1.22 5.55 -3.88
N LEU A 90 -2.16 6.14 -4.61
CA LEU A 90 -3.21 5.45 -5.35
C LEU A 90 -2.70 5.15 -6.76
N THR A 91 -3.36 4.24 -7.47
CA THR A 91 -3.11 4.08 -8.90
C THR A 91 -3.72 5.24 -9.69
N GLN A 92 -3.12 5.62 -10.83
CA GLN A 92 -3.66 6.67 -11.71
C GLN A 92 -5.12 6.40 -12.11
N LYS A 93 -5.48 5.13 -12.37
CA LYS A 93 -6.86 4.72 -12.69
C LYS A 93 -7.84 4.99 -11.55
N GLN A 94 -7.42 4.77 -10.30
CA GLN A 94 -8.24 5.11 -9.13
C GLN A 94 -8.42 6.62 -9.00
N VAL A 95 -7.33 7.39 -9.18
CA VAL A 95 -7.39 8.85 -9.15
C VAL A 95 -8.33 9.39 -10.23
N GLN A 96 -8.24 8.90 -11.47
CA GLN A 96 -9.18 9.28 -12.55
C GLN A 96 -10.64 9.02 -12.19
N GLY A 97 -10.94 7.87 -11.60
CA GLY A 97 -12.30 7.55 -11.14
C GLY A 97 -12.79 8.50 -10.03
N VAL A 98 -11.90 8.87 -9.11
CA VAL A 98 -12.20 9.83 -8.04
C VAL A 98 -12.37 11.25 -8.58
N VAL A 99 -11.51 11.70 -9.49
CA VAL A 99 -11.62 12.99 -10.19
C VAL A 99 -12.97 13.12 -10.89
N ALA A 100 -13.38 12.10 -11.64
CA ALA A 100 -14.69 12.09 -12.29
C ALA A 100 -15.86 12.16 -11.29
N SER A 101 -15.72 11.54 -10.11
CA SER A 101 -16.70 11.63 -9.03
C SER A 101 -16.74 13.02 -8.38
N LEU A 102 -15.58 13.61 -8.09
CA LEU A 102 -15.45 14.94 -7.51
C LEU A 102 -15.97 16.03 -8.45
N SER A 103 -15.75 15.88 -9.76
CA SER A 103 -16.28 16.78 -10.77
C SER A 103 -17.81 16.73 -10.83
N LYS A 104 -18.42 15.55 -10.77
CA LYS A 104 -19.88 15.41 -10.64
C LYS A 104 -20.45 16.03 -9.36
N LYS A 105 -19.63 16.13 -8.31
CA LYS A 105 -19.97 16.78 -7.03
C LYS A 105 -19.61 18.26 -7.01
N THR A 106 -19.22 18.84 -8.15
CA THR A 106 -18.83 20.25 -8.32
C THR A 106 -17.69 20.71 -7.41
N LEU A 107 -16.85 19.80 -6.94
CA LEU A 107 -15.69 20.12 -6.09
C LEU A 107 -14.40 20.24 -6.90
N LEU A 108 -14.40 19.77 -8.15
CA LEU A 108 -13.25 19.78 -9.03
C LEU A 108 -13.68 20.12 -10.45
N VAL A 109 -13.02 21.08 -11.07
CA VAL A 109 -13.24 21.48 -12.46
C VAL A 109 -12.20 20.82 -13.34
N ILE A 110 -12.66 20.14 -14.37
CA ILE A 110 -11.80 19.56 -15.40
C ILE A 110 -11.77 20.58 -16.55
N THR A 111 -10.62 21.18 -16.81
CA THR A 111 -10.51 22.15 -17.90
C THR A 111 -10.31 21.41 -19.23
N GLU A 112 -11.09 21.78 -20.24
CA GLU A 112 -10.99 21.18 -21.58
C GLU A 112 -9.83 21.76 -22.40
N GLU A 113 -9.25 22.89 -21.96
CA GLU A 113 -8.14 23.55 -22.63
C GLU A 113 -6.80 23.18 -21.99
N GLY A 114 -6.05 22.31 -22.67
CA GLY A 114 -4.61 22.42 -22.64
C GLY A 114 -4.21 23.76 -23.28
N VAL A 115 -3.14 24.39 -22.81
CA VAL A 115 -2.62 25.63 -23.41
C VAL A 115 -2.44 25.41 -24.93
N ASN A 116 -3.17 26.17 -25.76
CA ASN A 116 -3.21 26.03 -27.24
C ASN A 116 -3.73 24.69 -27.80
N GLY A 117 -4.56 23.94 -27.08
CA GLY A 117 -5.07 22.64 -27.56
C GLY A 117 -4.02 21.51 -27.57
N GLU A 118 -2.80 21.80 -27.12
CA GLU A 118 -1.69 20.86 -26.95
C GLU A 118 -1.23 20.91 -25.48
N GLY A 119 -2.05 20.36 -24.58
CA GLY A 119 -1.68 20.25 -23.17
C GLY A 119 -2.50 19.17 -22.45
N PRO A 120 -2.01 18.65 -21.32
CA PRO A 120 -2.77 17.71 -20.51
C PRO A 120 -4.05 18.39 -20.02
N VAL A 121 -5.16 17.63 -20.01
CA VAL A 121 -6.40 18.03 -19.33
C VAL A 121 -6.05 18.40 -17.90
N GLN A 122 -6.27 19.66 -17.50
CA GLN A 122 -5.95 20.11 -16.15
C GLN A 122 -7.15 19.89 -15.23
N GLN A 123 -6.85 19.64 -13.96
CA GLN A 123 -7.85 19.53 -12.90
C GLN A 123 -7.54 20.58 -11.85
N VAL A 124 -8.55 21.37 -11.49
CA VAL A 124 -8.44 22.45 -10.51
C VAL A 124 -9.56 22.27 -9.48
N LEU A 125 -9.30 22.56 -8.21
CA LEU A 125 -10.37 22.61 -7.22
C LEU A 125 -11.33 23.76 -7.57
N ALA A 126 -12.63 23.51 -7.44
CA ALA A 126 -13.59 24.61 -7.37
C ALA A 126 -13.45 25.31 -6.00
N ASP A 127 -13.95 26.53 -5.85
CA ASP A 127 -13.96 27.24 -4.56
C ASP A 127 -14.53 26.41 -3.41
N ASP A 128 -15.61 25.67 -3.68
CA ASP A 128 -16.20 24.76 -2.69
C ASP A 128 -15.33 23.54 -2.43
N GLY A 129 -14.58 23.08 -3.43
CA GLY A 129 -13.53 22.07 -3.26
C GLY A 129 -12.39 22.56 -2.37
N ILE A 130 -11.95 23.80 -2.53
CA ILE A 130 -10.92 24.44 -1.69
C ILE A 130 -11.40 24.49 -0.24
N ARG A 131 -12.60 25.02 0.01
CA ARG A 131 -13.19 25.11 1.35
C ARG A 131 -13.26 23.75 2.03
N VAL A 132 -13.82 22.76 1.32
CA VAL A 132 -13.93 21.39 1.83
C VAL A 132 -12.55 20.77 2.09
N ALA A 133 -11.56 21.01 1.23
CA ALA A 133 -10.22 20.48 1.43
C ALA A 133 -9.52 21.09 2.68
N PHE A 134 -9.71 22.39 2.94
CA PHE A 134 -9.23 23.03 4.17
C PHE A 134 -9.90 22.45 5.43
N ASP A 135 -11.22 22.25 5.40
CA ASP A 135 -11.94 21.60 6.51
C ASP A 135 -11.40 20.19 6.77
N LEU A 136 -11.13 19.42 5.71
CA LEU A 136 -10.56 18.07 5.82
C LEU A 136 -9.14 18.06 6.39
N MET A 137 -8.29 19.02 6.02
CA MET A 137 -6.96 19.16 6.63
C MET A 137 -7.07 19.51 8.12
N ALA A 138 -8.00 20.38 8.50
CA ALA A 138 -8.27 20.71 9.91
C ALA A 138 -8.81 19.50 10.70
N GLU A 139 -9.55 18.59 10.05
CA GLU A 139 -9.96 17.28 10.61
C GLU A 139 -8.79 16.28 10.73
N GLY A 140 -7.59 16.61 10.25
CA GLY A 140 -6.42 15.73 10.26
C GLY A 140 -6.43 14.68 9.15
N ILE A 141 -7.19 14.88 8.07
CA ILE A 141 -7.13 14.02 6.88
C ILE A 141 -5.91 14.40 6.06
N GLU A 142 -5.01 13.45 5.86
CA GLU A 142 -3.80 13.65 5.07
C GLU A 142 -3.95 13.12 3.63
N ALA A 143 -3.27 13.76 2.68
CA ALA A 143 -3.15 13.27 1.30
C ALA A 143 -2.54 11.86 1.24
N LYS A 144 -1.70 11.47 2.21
CA LYS A 144 -1.13 10.13 2.30
C LYS A 144 -1.68 9.36 3.50
N ALA A 145 -2.39 8.26 3.26
CA ALA A 145 -2.73 7.30 4.27
C ALA A 145 -1.46 6.72 4.88
N ALA A 146 -1.37 6.73 6.21
CA ALA A 146 -0.37 6.00 6.95
C ALA A 146 -0.28 4.55 6.42
N PRO A 147 0.93 3.99 6.25
CA PRO A 147 1.09 2.64 5.74
C PRO A 147 0.32 1.69 6.66
N LYS A 148 -0.75 1.07 6.12
CA LYS A 148 -1.48 0.04 6.85
C LYS A 148 -0.49 -1.08 7.17
N ALA A 149 -0.20 -1.27 8.46
CA ALA A 149 0.57 -2.41 8.93
C ALA A 149 -0.07 -3.69 8.38
N ARG A 150 0.59 -4.33 7.41
CA ARG A 150 0.12 -5.60 6.87
C ARG A 150 0.22 -6.61 8.00
N LYS A 151 -0.92 -7.19 8.40
CA LYS A 151 -0.92 -8.30 9.36
C LYS A 151 0.08 -9.36 8.87
N PRO A 152 0.99 -9.85 9.72
CA PRO A 152 1.91 -10.92 9.34
C PRO A 152 1.12 -12.08 8.74
N ARG A 153 1.39 -12.43 7.49
CA ARG A 153 0.75 -13.55 6.84
C ARG A 153 1.33 -14.82 7.43
N GLU A 154 0.51 -15.60 8.12
CA GLU A 154 0.90 -16.94 8.55
C GLU A 154 1.21 -17.79 7.31
N LEU A 155 2.38 -18.39 7.34
CA LEU A 155 2.97 -19.11 6.22
C LEU A 155 2.69 -20.61 6.45
N PRO A 156 1.81 -21.26 5.65
CA PRO A 156 1.37 -22.62 5.93
C PRO A 156 2.50 -23.64 5.80
N ASP A 157 2.46 -24.71 6.58
CA ASP A 157 3.41 -25.81 6.45
C ASP A 157 3.31 -26.45 5.05
N ARG A 158 4.45 -26.69 4.40
CA ARG A 158 4.52 -27.35 3.09
C ARG A 158 5.94 -27.78 2.75
N VAL A 159 6.05 -28.81 1.92
CA VAL A 159 7.27 -29.07 1.15
C VAL A 159 7.42 -27.96 0.10
N MET A 160 8.54 -27.27 0.11
CA MET A 160 8.83 -26.15 -0.80
C MET A 160 9.61 -26.57 -2.04
N LEU A 161 10.40 -27.62 -1.90
CA LEU A 161 11.21 -28.25 -2.91
C LEU A 161 11.38 -29.72 -2.52
N GLU A 162 11.01 -30.63 -3.41
CA GLU A 162 11.27 -32.07 -3.23
C GLU A 162 12.76 -32.35 -3.47
N PRO A 163 13.39 -33.26 -2.70
CA PRO A 163 14.75 -33.70 -2.99
C PRO A 163 14.82 -34.44 -4.33
N GLY A 164 15.95 -34.31 -5.02
CA GLY A 164 16.22 -35.02 -6.26
C GLY A 164 16.55 -36.50 -6.03
N LYS A 165 17.06 -37.18 -7.06
CA LYS A 165 17.63 -38.52 -6.88
C LYS A 165 19.02 -38.41 -6.22
N PRO A 166 19.50 -39.47 -5.54
CA PRO A 166 20.85 -39.49 -4.99
C PRO A 166 21.94 -39.17 -6.03
N GLU A 167 21.72 -39.55 -7.28
CA GLU A 167 22.62 -39.29 -8.43
C GLU A 167 22.68 -37.80 -8.82
N ASP A 168 21.63 -37.03 -8.53
CA ASP A 168 21.56 -35.59 -8.83
C ASP A 168 22.29 -34.74 -7.79
N MET A 169 22.75 -35.36 -6.70
CA MET A 169 23.42 -34.67 -5.62
C MET A 169 24.78 -34.14 -6.03
N LYS A 170 25.10 -32.94 -5.54
CA LYS A 170 26.39 -32.31 -5.76
C LYS A 170 27.06 -32.02 -4.43
N ALA A 171 28.35 -32.33 -4.35
CA ALA A 171 29.16 -31.93 -3.21
C ALA A 171 29.35 -30.42 -3.20
N THR A 172 29.15 -29.81 -2.04
CA THR A 172 29.41 -28.38 -1.80
C THR A 172 30.74 -28.19 -1.09
N LYS A 173 31.34 -27.00 -1.20
CA LYS A 173 32.58 -26.68 -0.48
C LYS A 173 32.26 -26.48 1.00
N ALA A 174 32.97 -27.19 1.88
CA ALA A 174 32.86 -27.01 3.33
C ALA A 174 33.08 -25.53 3.70
N GLY A 175 32.23 -25.00 4.57
CA GLY A 175 32.24 -23.59 4.99
C GLY A 175 31.73 -22.58 3.96
N SER A 176 31.33 -23.00 2.75
CA SER A 176 30.64 -22.09 1.82
C SER A 176 29.26 -21.70 2.33
N LYS A 177 28.70 -20.58 1.87
CA LYS A 177 27.34 -20.15 2.26
C LYS A 177 26.28 -21.23 1.98
N ARG A 178 26.42 -21.98 0.88
CA ARG A 178 25.55 -23.12 0.56
C ARG A 178 25.68 -24.26 1.56
N HIS A 179 26.91 -24.56 1.99
CA HIS A 179 27.17 -25.56 3.02
C HIS A 179 26.56 -25.15 4.37
N LEU A 180 26.86 -23.93 4.83
CA LEU A 180 26.33 -23.39 6.09
C LEU A 180 24.80 -23.34 6.10
N MET A 181 24.19 -23.00 4.95
CA MET A 181 22.74 -23.02 4.79
C MET A 181 22.19 -24.45 4.93
N ALA A 182 22.78 -25.44 4.26
CA ALA A 182 22.35 -26.83 4.36
C ALA A 182 22.50 -27.36 5.80
N GLU A 183 23.58 -27.03 6.50
CA GLU A 183 23.80 -27.40 7.91
C GLU A 183 22.78 -26.76 8.85
N ALA A 184 22.45 -25.49 8.65
CA ALA A 184 21.42 -24.80 9.42
C ALA A 184 20.04 -25.43 9.19
N LEU A 185 19.70 -25.72 7.93
CA LEU A 185 18.45 -26.39 7.56
C LEU A 185 18.37 -27.83 8.10
N ALA A 186 19.48 -28.56 8.19
CA ALA A 186 19.50 -29.89 8.78
C ALA A 186 19.10 -29.90 10.27
N LYS A 187 19.31 -28.79 10.98
CA LYS A 187 18.90 -28.59 12.39
C LYS A 187 17.52 -27.96 12.53
N GLY A 188 16.95 -27.47 11.44
CA GLY A 188 15.74 -26.65 11.43
C GLY A 188 16.04 -25.19 11.79
N ALA A 189 15.90 -24.28 10.82
CA ALA A 189 16.24 -22.86 11.00
C ALA A 189 15.10 -21.93 10.60
N THR A 190 14.98 -20.77 11.25
CA THR A 190 14.11 -19.67 10.80
C THR A 190 14.80 -18.84 9.70
N ILE A 191 14.03 -18.00 9.00
CA ILE A 191 14.61 -17.07 8.03
C ILE A 191 15.59 -16.11 8.70
N GLU A 192 15.28 -15.64 9.91
CA GLU A 192 16.12 -14.72 10.67
C GLU A 192 17.45 -15.37 11.07
N GLU A 193 17.43 -16.64 11.50
CA GLU A 193 18.64 -17.41 11.82
C GLU A 193 19.50 -17.64 10.56
N LEU A 194 18.87 -17.94 9.42
CA LEU A 194 19.56 -18.08 8.13
C LEU A 194 20.17 -16.75 7.66
N MET A 195 19.46 -15.63 7.83
CA MET A 195 19.99 -14.29 7.53
C MET A 195 21.22 -13.99 8.38
N ALA A 196 21.16 -14.26 9.69
CA ALA A 196 22.27 -14.05 10.61
C ALA A 196 23.48 -14.93 10.25
N THR A 197 23.25 -16.19 9.90
CA THR A 197 24.32 -17.16 9.55
C THR A 197 24.99 -16.82 8.23
N LEU A 198 24.22 -16.37 7.23
CA LEU A 198 24.69 -16.20 5.86
C LEU A 198 25.06 -14.75 5.52
N GLY A 199 24.68 -13.79 6.37
CA GLY A 199 24.80 -12.35 6.10
C GLY A 199 24.01 -11.93 4.87
N TRP A 200 22.88 -12.60 4.59
CA TRP A 200 22.03 -12.33 3.43
C TRP A 200 20.74 -11.65 3.88
N ASN A 201 20.11 -10.90 2.96
CA ASN A 201 18.78 -10.35 3.20
C ASN A 201 17.69 -11.43 3.05
N LYS A 202 16.48 -11.12 3.53
CA LYS A 202 15.33 -12.03 3.54
C LYS A 202 14.98 -12.59 2.16
N ASP A 203 15.04 -11.76 1.12
CA ASP A 203 14.65 -12.15 -0.24
C ASP A 203 15.69 -13.10 -0.85
N THR A 204 16.98 -12.83 -0.61
CA THR A 204 18.08 -13.71 -1.01
C THR A 204 17.98 -15.07 -0.32
N VAL A 205 17.74 -15.11 1.00
CA VAL A 205 17.54 -16.37 1.74
C VAL A 205 16.33 -17.12 1.19
N SER A 206 15.20 -16.42 1.00
CA SER A 206 13.95 -17.02 0.52
C SER A 206 14.10 -17.64 -0.87
N SER A 207 14.89 -17.01 -1.75
CA SER A 207 15.19 -17.52 -3.09
C SER A 207 16.15 -18.72 -3.04
N ALA A 208 17.21 -18.62 -2.23
CA ALA A 208 18.24 -19.65 -2.07
C ALA A 208 17.68 -20.99 -1.57
N LEU A 209 16.59 -20.99 -0.78
CA LEU A 209 15.92 -22.22 -0.35
C LEU A 209 15.50 -23.12 -1.52
N ARG A 210 15.17 -22.55 -2.69
CA ARG A 210 14.83 -23.34 -3.87
C ARG A 210 15.99 -23.45 -4.84
N THR A 211 16.68 -22.34 -5.12
CA THR A 211 17.69 -22.32 -6.17
C THR A 211 18.96 -23.05 -5.75
N ASP A 212 19.49 -22.74 -4.57
CA ASP A 212 20.77 -23.26 -4.11
C ASP A 212 20.64 -24.69 -3.58
N MET A 213 19.60 -24.99 -2.81
CA MET A 213 19.35 -26.37 -2.34
C MET A 213 18.99 -27.29 -3.52
N GLY A 214 18.16 -26.83 -4.45
CA GLY A 214 17.83 -27.59 -5.67
C GLY A 214 19.05 -27.83 -6.56
N ALA A 215 19.95 -26.85 -6.68
CA ALA A 215 21.20 -27.03 -7.41
C ALA A 215 22.12 -28.10 -6.79
N LEU A 216 21.97 -28.39 -5.49
CA LEU A 216 22.67 -29.46 -4.79
C LEU A 216 21.92 -30.80 -4.79
N GLY A 217 20.71 -30.86 -5.36
CA GLY A 217 19.84 -32.04 -5.32
C GLY A 217 19.09 -32.23 -3.99
N LEU A 218 19.11 -31.23 -3.12
CA LEU A 218 18.48 -31.25 -1.80
C LEU A 218 17.08 -30.63 -1.85
N GLY A 219 16.19 -31.10 -0.99
CA GLY A 219 14.85 -30.54 -0.81
C GLY A 219 14.77 -29.66 0.43
N VAL A 220 13.66 -28.94 0.55
CA VAL A 220 13.37 -28.06 1.69
C VAL A 220 11.89 -28.18 2.05
N GLU A 221 11.60 -28.42 3.32
CA GLU A 221 10.25 -28.28 3.87
C GLU A 221 10.16 -27.10 4.83
N ARG A 222 8.98 -26.49 4.88
CA ARG A 222 8.61 -25.56 5.95
C ARG A 222 7.62 -26.25 6.87
N LYS A 223 7.93 -26.27 8.16
CA LYS A 223 7.09 -26.86 9.20
C LYS A 223 7.20 -26.08 10.50
N ALA A 224 6.07 -25.76 11.13
CA ALA A 224 6.01 -25.05 12.41
C ALA A 224 6.88 -23.76 12.44
N GLY A 225 6.86 -22.98 11.35
CA GLY A 225 7.62 -21.73 11.24
C GLY A 225 9.13 -21.88 11.02
N LYS A 226 9.65 -23.11 10.91
CA LYS A 226 11.05 -23.40 10.59
C LYS A 226 11.18 -24.07 9.21
N TYR A 227 12.39 -24.02 8.69
CA TYR A 227 12.78 -24.63 7.42
C TYR A 227 13.74 -25.78 7.70
N TYR A 228 13.43 -26.94 7.13
CA TYR A 228 14.18 -28.18 7.32
C TYR A 228 14.72 -28.68 5.98
N LEU A 229 15.89 -29.31 6.04
CA LEU A 229 16.51 -29.96 4.89
C LEU A 229 15.86 -31.32 4.64
N LEU A 230 15.51 -31.59 3.38
CA LEU A 230 15.13 -32.92 2.92
C LEU A 230 16.28 -33.51 2.10
N MET A 231 16.71 -34.71 2.47
CA MET A 231 17.76 -35.43 1.74
C MET A 231 17.15 -36.52 0.84
N PRO A 232 17.76 -36.81 -0.33
CA PRO A 232 17.38 -37.96 -1.14
C PRO A 232 17.46 -39.27 -0.37
N LYS A 233 16.62 -40.25 -0.73
CA LYS A 233 16.59 -41.56 -0.08
C LYS A 233 17.96 -42.25 -0.17
N GLY A 234 18.49 -42.70 0.97
CA GLY A 234 19.79 -43.38 1.07
C GLY A 234 20.98 -42.46 1.33
N VAL A 235 20.77 -41.14 1.31
CA VAL A 235 21.78 -40.15 1.70
C VAL A 235 21.63 -39.87 3.20
N LYS A 236 22.72 -39.98 3.96
CA LYS A 236 22.72 -39.80 5.42
C LYS A 236 23.28 -38.46 5.88
N ARG A 237 24.09 -37.79 5.06
CA ARG A 237 24.69 -36.48 5.39
C ARG A 237 24.87 -35.61 4.17
N ILE A 238 25.05 -34.31 4.40
CA ILE A 238 25.36 -33.33 3.36
C ILE A 238 26.74 -33.65 2.77
N PRO A 239 26.88 -33.83 1.44
CA PRO A 239 28.18 -34.06 0.84
C PRO A 239 28.96 -32.76 0.81
N ALA A 240 30.00 -32.69 1.62
CA ALA A 240 30.92 -31.57 1.70
C ALA A 240 32.33 -32.03 1.34
N HIS A 241 33.03 -31.23 0.54
CA HIS A 241 34.44 -31.42 0.21
C HIS A 241 35.28 -30.24 0.73
N ASP A 242 36.50 -30.54 1.12
CA ASP A 242 37.53 -29.60 1.55
C ASP A 242 38.80 -29.75 0.70
N ALA A 243 39.95 -29.28 1.19
CA ALA A 243 41.21 -29.40 0.46
C ALA A 243 41.72 -30.85 0.36
N ASP A 244 41.30 -31.71 1.30
CA ASP A 244 41.83 -33.06 1.48
C ASP A 244 40.88 -34.14 0.92
N THR A 245 39.67 -33.75 0.52
CA THR A 245 38.63 -34.66 0.02
C THR A 245 38.14 -34.25 -1.35
N THR A 246 38.04 -35.22 -2.28
CA THR A 246 37.47 -34.93 -3.59
C THR A 246 35.94 -34.91 -3.53
N ARG A 247 35.31 -34.28 -4.53
CA ARG A 247 33.83 -34.28 -4.65
C ARG A 247 33.26 -35.69 -4.76
N ALA A 248 33.96 -36.60 -5.43
CA ALA A 248 33.54 -37.98 -5.58
C ALA A 248 33.57 -38.71 -4.23
N ASP A 249 34.65 -38.52 -3.45
CA ASP A 249 34.77 -39.10 -2.11
C ASP A 249 33.67 -38.57 -1.19
N ALA A 250 33.40 -37.27 -1.23
CA ALA A 250 32.34 -36.65 -0.44
C ALA A 250 30.94 -37.24 -0.75
N LEU A 251 30.64 -37.53 -2.02
CA LEU A 251 29.38 -38.16 -2.42
C LEU A 251 29.28 -39.61 -1.94
N VAL A 252 30.34 -40.41 -2.10
CA VAL A 252 30.38 -41.79 -1.58
C VAL A 252 30.21 -41.78 -0.06
N ALA A 253 30.88 -40.86 0.61
CA ALA A 253 30.85 -40.71 2.05
C ALA A 253 29.46 -40.26 2.54
N ALA A 254 28.68 -39.54 1.74
CA ALA A 254 27.33 -39.11 2.06
C ALA A 254 26.28 -40.24 2.01
N CYS A 255 26.54 -41.29 1.23
CA CYS A 255 25.68 -42.47 1.10
C CYS A 255 26.03 -43.61 2.08
N LYS A 256 27.17 -43.53 2.76
CA LYS A 256 27.58 -44.47 3.82
C LYS A 256 26.95 -44.11 5.16
#